data_AF-U1QPI9-F1
#
_entry.id   AF-U1QPI9-F1
#
_cell.length_a   1.000
_cell.length_b   1.000
_cell.length_c   1.000
_cell.angle_alpha   90.00
_cell.angle_beta   90.00
_cell.angle_gamma   90.00
#
_symmetry.space_group_name_H-M   'P 1'
#
loop_
_entity.id
_entity.type
_entity.pdbx_description
1 polymer ?
#
loop_
_entity_poly.entity_id
_entity_poly.type
_entity_poly.pdbx_seq_one_letter_code
_entity_poly.pdbx_strand_id
1 'polypeptide(L)'
;MTAPVEPAVLARAVRGESDGDTRVAVAADEPGPAHEYVGCIRRGMGLRTRTALAAAARSRGFETPHDPALTVARERVAALTDEDRGESSAAERERLRRAAAEAAGESERLRETVAAARGRLQARREQGVDPTQARTALAEAIERLSEAETEAAAARQRLDTVRKQAREHRDRREERFRAEERVANLERQARAYLREQVEAEYVTALDVVPGSGETAEPFEADPVTRALAVARVADLSAPVVLACERFESARAAADWLDTPVIRSTGPGR
;
A
#
# COMPACT_ATOMS: atom_id res chain seq x y z
N MET A 1 -0.19 24.88 -42.60
CA MET A 1 0.86 24.08 -41.93
C MET A 1 0.31 23.60 -40.61
N THR A 2 -0.26 22.38 -40.57
CA THR A 2 -0.75 21.78 -39.32
C THR A 2 0.45 21.15 -38.63
N ALA A 3 0.90 21.71 -37.51
CA ALA A 3 2.00 21.14 -36.76
C ALA A 3 1.60 19.72 -36.30
N PRO A 4 2.48 18.71 -36.43
CA PRO A 4 2.18 17.37 -35.94
C PRO A 4 2.03 17.42 -34.41
N VAL A 5 0.86 17.03 -33.91
CA VAL A 5 0.60 16.92 -32.46
C VAL A 5 1.16 15.58 -31.98
N GLU A 6 1.96 15.62 -30.92
CA GLU A 6 2.57 14.43 -30.35
C GLU A 6 1.49 13.44 -29.82
N PRO A 7 1.64 12.12 -30.05
CA PRO A 7 0.62 11.14 -29.66
C PRO A 7 0.30 11.15 -28.16
N ALA A 8 1.29 11.42 -27.32
CA ALA A 8 1.11 11.51 -25.87
C ALA A 8 0.22 12.70 -25.47
N VAL A 9 0.36 13.84 -26.15
CA VAL A 9 -0.46 15.04 -25.91
C VAL A 9 -1.92 14.76 -26.27
N LEU A 10 -2.16 14.08 -27.40
CA LEU A 10 -3.52 13.68 -27.78
C LEU A 10 -4.12 12.69 -26.78
N ALA A 11 -3.35 11.72 -26.30
CA ALA A 11 -3.84 10.74 -25.34
C ALA A 11 -4.20 11.38 -24.00
N ARG A 12 -3.42 12.38 -23.54
CA ARG A 12 -3.76 13.20 -22.37
C ARG A 12 -5.04 14.00 -22.59
N ALA A 13 -5.18 14.63 -23.76
CA ALA A 13 -6.39 15.36 -24.12
C ALA A 13 -7.64 14.47 -24.14
N VAL A 14 -7.53 13.22 -24.61
CA VAL A 14 -8.61 12.23 -24.53
C VAL A 14 -8.98 11.90 -23.08
N ARG A 15 -8.00 11.82 -22.18
CA ARG A 15 -8.24 11.62 -20.74
C ARG A 15 -8.71 12.86 -19.98
N GLY A 16 -8.90 13.99 -20.66
CA GLY A 16 -9.22 15.27 -20.02
C GLY A 16 -8.09 15.85 -19.16
N GLU A 17 -6.88 15.29 -19.25
CA GLU A 17 -5.70 15.76 -18.54
C GLU A 17 -5.18 17.04 -19.21
N SER A 18 -5.59 18.20 -18.69
CA SER A 18 -5.10 19.49 -19.15
C SER A 18 -3.93 19.96 -18.28
N ASP A 19 -2.69 19.82 -18.76
CA ASP A 19 -1.61 20.72 -18.30
C ASP A 19 -1.92 22.09 -18.89
N GLY A 20 -1.79 23.17 -18.10
CA GLY A 20 -2.21 24.55 -18.46
C GLY A 20 -1.61 25.16 -19.73
N ASP A 21 -0.82 24.41 -20.49
CA ASP A 21 -0.23 24.76 -21.79
C ASP A 21 -0.81 23.93 -22.98
N THR A 22 -1.81 23.07 -22.72
CA THR A 22 -2.37 22.15 -23.72
C THR A 22 -3.38 22.85 -24.62
N ARG A 23 -3.01 23.10 -25.88
CA ARG A 23 -3.87 23.77 -26.90
C ARG A 23 -4.86 22.82 -27.61
N VAL A 24 -5.00 21.59 -27.12
CA VAL A 24 -5.81 20.54 -27.75
C VAL A 24 -6.78 19.96 -26.73
N ALA A 25 -8.06 19.99 -27.05
CA ALA A 25 -9.12 19.36 -26.27
C ALA A 25 -9.84 18.33 -27.16
N VAL A 26 -10.18 17.18 -26.58
CA VAL A 26 -10.97 16.13 -27.22
C VAL A 26 -12.26 15.97 -26.42
N ALA A 27 -13.40 16.14 -27.08
CA ALA A 27 -14.69 15.82 -26.48
C ALA A 27 -14.99 14.33 -26.71
N ALA A 28 -15.01 13.56 -25.62
CA ALA A 28 -15.28 12.13 -25.61
C ALA A 28 -15.82 11.71 -24.24
N ASP A 29 -16.39 10.50 -24.16
CA ASP A 29 -16.75 9.89 -22.89
C ASP A 29 -15.52 9.60 -22.04
N GLU A 30 -15.71 9.43 -20.73
CA GLU A 30 -14.62 9.12 -19.81
C GLU A 30 -13.96 7.79 -20.21
N PRO A 31 -12.62 7.78 -20.40
CA PRO A 31 -11.92 6.57 -20.80
C PRO A 31 -11.96 5.51 -19.70
N GLY A 32 -12.45 4.32 -20.04
CA GLY A 32 -12.43 3.16 -19.15
C GLY A 32 -11.03 2.58 -18.91
N PRO A 33 -10.88 1.61 -17.98
CA PRO A 33 -9.58 1.08 -17.53
C PRO A 33 -8.69 0.50 -18.64
N ALA A 34 -9.28 -0.05 -19.72
CA ALA A 34 -8.51 -0.57 -20.84
C ALA A 34 -7.74 0.54 -21.60
N HIS A 35 -8.27 1.77 -21.61
CA HIS A 35 -7.66 2.91 -22.29
C HIS A 35 -6.29 3.29 -21.72
N GLU A 36 -6.03 3.04 -20.44
CA GLU A 36 -4.70 3.21 -19.84
C GLU A 36 -3.60 2.47 -20.62
N TYR A 37 -3.93 1.29 -21.16
CA TYR A 37 -2.97 0.41 -21.82
C TYR A 37 -2.94 0.58 -23.34
N VAL A 38 -4.10 0.84 -23.96
CA VAL A 38 -4.25 0.82 -25.42
C VAL A 38 -4.85 2.11 -26.00
N GLY A 39 -5.14 3.11 -25.18
CA GLY A 39 -5.65 4.40 -25.63
C GLY A 39 -4.65 5.22 -26.45
N CYS A 40 -3.36 4.85 -26.43
CA CYS A 40 -2.32 5.42 -27.27
C CYS A 40 -1.38 4.32 -27.77
N ILE A 41 -1.55 3.93 -29.04
CA ILE A 41 -0.76 2.86 -29.67
C ILE A 41 0.31 3.50 -30.54
N ARG A 42 1.57 3.23 -30.21
CA ARG A 42 2.74 3.80 -30.88
C ARG A 42 3.89 2.82 -30.91
N ARG A 43 4.79 2.98 -31.88
CA ARG A 43 6.07 2.26 -31.87
C ARG A 43 6.85 2.60 -30.58
N GLY A 44 7.59 1.62 -30.06
CA GLY A 44 8.36 1.75 -28.81
C GLY A 44 7.53 1.75 -27.52
N MET A 45 6.20 1.57 -27.58
CA MET A 45 5.39 1.46 -26.36
C MET A 45 5.71 0.19 -25.57
N GLY A 46 5.73 0.30 -24.24
CA GLY A 46 5.78 -0.85 -23.35
C GLY A 46 4.36 -1.33 -23.04
N LEU A 47 4.00 -2.54 -23.49
CA LEU A 47 2.70 -3.13 -23.18
C LEU A 47 2.84 -4.31 -22.21
N ARG A 48 2.12 -4.25 -21.10
CA ARG A 48 1.92 -5.39 -20.19
C ARG A 48 0.69 -6.17 -20.64
N THR A 49 0.81 -6.94 -21.73
CA THR A 49 -0.33 -7.58 -22.43
C THR A 49 -1.29 -8.31 -21.49
N ARG A 50 -0.77 -9.11 -20.54
CA ARG A 50 -1.62 -9.86 -19.60
C ARG A 50 -2.46 -8.95 -18.68
N THR A 51 -1.91 -7.81 -18.27
CA THR A 51 -2.66 -6.83 -17.46
C THR A 51 -3.67 -6.07 -18.33
N ALA A 52 -3.27 -5.70 -19.55
CA ALA A 52 -4.14 -5.02 -20.50
C ALA A 52 -5.36 -5.89 -20.90
N LEU A 53 -5.18 -7.21 -21.07
CA LEU A 53 -6.29 -8.15 -21.32
C LEU A 53 -7.26 -8.25 -20.15
N ALA A 54 -6.77 -8.26 -18.91
CA ALA A 54 -7.65 -8.23 -17.75
C ALA A 54 -8.47 -6.92 -17.70
N ALA A 55 -7.88 -5.79 -18.11
CA ALA A 55 -8.60 -4.53 -18.23
C ALA A 55 -9.62 -4.54 -19.39
N ALA A 56 -9.29 -5.16 -20.52
CA ALA A 56 -10.20 -5.35 -21.64
C ALA A 56 -11.41 -6.23 -21.27
N ALA A 57 -11.18 -7.31 -20.51
CA ALA A 57 -12.27 -8.12 -19.96
C ALA A 57 -13.17 -7.30 -19.02
N ARG A 58 -12.58 -6.48 -18.14
CA ARG A 58 -13.35 -5.57 -17.27
C ARG A 58 -14.19 -4.58 -18.05
N SER A 59 -13.67 -4.01 -19.14
CA SER A 59 -14.44 -3.05 -19.92
C SER A 59 -15.65 -3.69 -20.61
N ARG A 60 -15.58 -4.98 -20.94
CA ARG A 60 -16.72 -5.80 -21.39
C ARG A 60 -17.67 -6.24 -20.27
N GLY A 61 -17.45 -5.80 -19.03
CA GLY A 61 -18.29 -6.12 -17.87
C GLY A 61 -18.01 -7.49 -17.23
N PHE A 62 -16.90 -8.16 -17.56
CA PHE A 62 -16.55 -9.40 -16.86
C PHE A 62 -16.18 -9.15 -15.40
N GLU A 63 -16.78 -9.92 -14.51
CA GLU A 63 -16.47 -9.97 -13.09
C GLU A 63 -15.64 -11.21 -12.75
N THR A 64 -15.13 -11.28 -11.52
CA THR A 64 -14.39 -12.45 -11.04
C THR A 64 -15.01 -13.02 -9.77
N PRO A 65 -14.91 -14.34 -9.54
CA PRO A 65 -15.32 -14.93 -8.27
C PRO A 65 -14.50 -14.39 -7.07
N HIS A 66 -13.39 -13.69 -7.32
CA HIS A 66 -12.54 -13.09 -6.31
C HIS A 66 -12.97 -11.67 -5.92
N ASP A 67 -13.88 -11.04 -6.67
CA ASP A 67 -14.27 -9.64 -6.45
C ASP A 67 -14.86 -9.39 -5.05
N PRO A 68 -15.80 -10.23 -4.53
CA PRO A 68 -16.29 -10.06 -3.17
C PRO A 68 -15.19 -10.18 -2.12
N ALA A 69 -14.29 -11.16 -2.29
CA ALA A 69 -13.19 -11.38 -1.37
C ALA A 69 -12.16 -10.23 -1.42
N LEU A 70 -11.98 -9.61 -2.58
CA LEU A 70 -11.09 -8.47 -2.77
C LEU A 70 -11.64 -7.22 -2.09
N THR A 71 -12.95 -6.97 -2.19
CA THR A 71 -13.63 -5.88 -1.46
C THR A 71 -13.41 -6.03 0.04
N VAL A 72 -13.73 -7.19 0.61
CA VAL A 72 -13.55 -7.47 2.05
C VAL A 72 -12.08 -7.30 2.48
N ALA A 73 -11.13 -7.80 1.69
CA ALA A 73 -9.71 -7.67 2.01
C ALA A 73 -9.24 -6.22 1.99
N ARG A 74 -9.71 -5.41 1.02
CA ARG A 74 -9.40 -3.97 0.94
C ARG A 74 -10.01 -3.19 2.10
N GLU A 75 -11.26 -3.48 2.46
CA GLU A 75 -11.90 -2.91 3.65
C GLU A 75 -11.13 -3.23 4.93
N ARG A 76 -10.62 -4.46 5.06
CA ARG A 76 -9.77 -4.85 6.19
C ARG A 76 -8.46 -4.06 6.23
N VAL A 77 -7.81 -3.85 5.09
CA VAL A 77 -6.60 -3.01 5.01
C VAL A 77 -6.91 -1.56 5.41
N ALA A 78 -8.02 -0.99 4.92
CA ALA A 78 -8.44 0.37 5.27
C ALA A 78 -8.68 0.52 6.78
N ALA A 79 -9.45 -0.39 7.38
CA ALA A 79 -9.72 -0.38 8.83
C ALA A 79 -8.42 -0.44 9.67
N LEU A 80 -7.51 -1.36 9.33
CA LEU A 80 -6.23 -1.50 10.05
C LEU A 80 -5.30 -0.30 9.83
N THR A 81 -5.40 0.39 8.69
CA THR A 81 -4.60 1.60 8.42
C THR A 81 -5.05 2.78 9.29
N ASP A 82 -6.36 2.92 9.52
CA ASP A 82 -6.89 3.97 10.38
C ASP A 82 -6.57 3.73 11.87
N GLU A 83 -6.56 2.47 12.30
CA GLU A 83 -6.20 2.07 13.67
C GLU A 83 -4.71 2.26 14.01
N ASP A 84 -3.83 2.35 13.01
CA ASP A 84 -2.37 2.36 13.22
C ASP A 84 -1.80 3.73 13.64
N ARG A 85 -2.66 4.73 13.91
CA ARG A 85 -2.25 6.08 14.35
C ARG A 85 -2.06 6.12 15.88
N GLY A 86 -0.88 5.77 16.39
CA GLY A 86 -0.66 5.93 17.85
C GLY A 86 0.61 5.35 18.48
N GLU A 87 1.62 4.89 17.73
CA GLU A 87 2.76 4.20 18.35
C GLU A 87 3.61 5.14 19.22
N SER A 88 3.85 4.74 20.47
CA SER A 88 4.85 5.38 21.32
C SER A 88 6.26 5.19 20.75
N SER A 89 7.00 6.30 20.60
CA SER A 89 8.36 6.28 20.05
C SER A 89 9.29 5.30 20.78
N ALA A 90 10.30 4.78 20.09
CA ALA A 90 11.34 3.96 20.71
C ALA A 90 12.05 4.70 21.87
N ALA A 91 12.23 6.02 21.74
CA ALA A 91 12.82 6.87 22.77
C ALA A 91 11.94 6.97 24.02
N GLU A 92 10.61 7.08 23.86
CA GLU A 92 9.63 7.04 24.97
C GLU A 92 9.77 5.76 25.79
N ARG A 93 9.79 4.62 25.08
CA ARG A 93 9.91 3.29 25.68
C ARG A 93 11.21 3.13 26.47
N GLU A 94 12.31 3.61 25.92
CA GLU A 94 13.61 3.55 26.59
C GLU A 94 13.68 4.47 27.82
N ARG A 95 13.07 5.66 27.76
CA ARG A 95 12.93 6.54 28.93
C ARG A 95 12.16 5.84 30.06
N LEU A 96 10.99 5.28 29.75
CA LEU A 96 10.16 4.59 30.74
C LEU A 96 10.85 3.34 31.31
N ARG A 97 11.64 2.63 30.49
CA ARG A 97 12.43 1.48 30.93
C ARG A 97 13.47 1.89 31.98
N ARG A 98 14.22 2.96 31.71
CA ARG A 98 15.22 3.49 32.64
C ARG A 98 14.59 3.97 33.93
N ALA A 99 13.52 4.77 33.85
CA ALA A 99 12.80 5.26 35.03
C ALA A 99 12.29 4.11 35.93
N ALA A 100 11.75 3.04 35.33
CA ALA A 100 11.30 1.88 36.10
C ALA A 100 12.46 1.12 36.76
N ALA A 101 13.62 1.03 36.11
CA ALA A 101 14.82 0.41 36.68
C ALA A 101 15.42 1.24 37.83
N GLU A 102 15.50 2.56 37.66
CA GLU A 102 16.00 3.50 38.68
C GLU A 102 15.12 3.47 39.93
N ALA A 103 13.80 3.57 39.77
CA ALA A 103 12.86 3.52 40.90
C ALA A 103 12.88 2.17 41.62
N ALA A 104 13.03 1.05 40.87
CA ALA A 104 13.18 -0.27 41.48
C ALA A 104 14.48 -0.37 42.30
N GLY A 105 15.60 0.13 41.76
CA GLY A 105 16.88 0.16 42.47
C GLY A 105 16.86 1.05 43.72
N GLU A 106 16.18 2.19 43.68
CA GLU A 106 16.01 3.04 44.88
C GLU A 106 15.19 2.36 45.96
N SER A 107 14.07 1.73 45.59
CA SER A 107 13.25 0.94 46.51
C SER A 107 14.06 -0.18 47.17
N GLU A 108 14.91 -0.88 46.43
CA GLU A 108 15.78 -1.94 46.97
C GLU A 108 16.82 -1.40 47.97
N ARG A 109 17.52 -0.31 47.62
CA ARG A 109 18.45 0.38 48.54
C ARG A 109 17.78 0.84 49.83
N LEU A 110 16.53 1.32 49.75
CA LEU A 110 15.78 1.75 50.93
C LEU A 110 15.32 0.55 51.79
N ARG A 111 15.03 -0.62 51.20
CA ARG A 111 14.76 -1.85 51.99
C ARG A 111 15.97 -2.26 52.80
N GLU A 112 17.17 -2.22 52.22
CA GLU A 112 18.43 -2.47 52.93
C GLU A 112 18.63 -1.45 54.06
N THR A 113 18.33 -0.18 53.81
CA THR A 113 18.43 0.90 54.80
C THR A 113 17.48 0.67 55.98
N VAL A 114 16.23 0.25 55.72
CA VAL A 114 15.25 -0.12 56.76
C VAL A 114 15.74 -1.32 57.56
N ALA A 115 16.27 -2.36 56.90
CA ALA A 115 16.81 -3.54 57.59
C ALA A 115 17.96 -3.16 58.53
N ALA A 116 18.89 -2.31 58.07
CA ALA A 116 19.99 -1.81 58.89
C ALA A 116 19.49 -0.95 60.06
N ALA A 117 18.47 -0.09 59.85
CA ALA A 117 17.87 0.71 60.91
C ALA A 117 17.17 -0.17 61.97
N ARG A 118 16.45 -1.22 61.56
CA ARG A 118 15.87 -2.23 62.46
C ARG A 118 16.95 -2.92 63.29
N GLY A 119 18.04 -3.36 62.65
CA GLY A 119 19.17 -3.98 63.33
C GLY A 119 19.81 -3.07 64.40
N ARG A 120 20.02 -1.79 64.09
CA ARG A 120 20.55 -0.80 65.05
C ARG A 120 19.60 -0.56 66.23
N LEU A 121 18.29 -0.45 65.98
CA LEU A 121 17.29 -0.30 67.04
C LEU A 121 17.27 -1.51 67.97
N GLN A 122 17.38 -2.71 67.41
CA GLN A 122 17.42 -3.95 68.20
C GLN A 122 18.67 -4.02 69.09
N ALA A 123 19.86 -3.75 68.53
CA ALA A 123 21.11 -3.76 69.29
C ALA A 123 21.10 -2.74 70.46
N ARG A 124 20.53 -1.55 70.25
CA ARG A 124 20.38 -0.53 71.31
C ARG A 124 19.50 -1.03 72.46
N ARG A 125 18.39 -1.69 72.14
CA ARG A 125 17.47 -2.28 73.13
C ARG A 125 18.14 -3.37 73.95
N GLU A 126 18.89 -4.25 73.29
CA GLU A 126 19.62 -5.34 73.94
C GLU A 126 20.72 -4.84 74.89
N GLN A 127 21.37 -3.72 74.55
CA GLN A 127 22.40 -3.08 75.37
C GLN A 127 21.84 -2.17 76.47
N GLY A 128 20.52 -1.98 76.55
CA GLY A 128 19.89 -1.08 77.53
C GLY A 128 20.18 0.41 77.30
N VAL A 129 20.59 0.79 76.10
CA VAL A 129 20.89 2.18 75.72
C VAL A 129 19.63 2.86 75.17
N ASP A 130 19.49 4.18 75.36
CA ASP A 130 18.34 4.95 74.83
C ASP A 130 18.10 4.67 73.34
N PRO A 131 16.92 4.09 72.97
CA PRO A 131 16.59 3.73 71.60
C PRO A 131 15.89 4.86 70.82
N THR A 132 15.68 6.04 71.41
CA THR A 132 14.83 7.09 70.83
C THR A 132 15.29 7.53 69.44
N GLN A 133 16.57 7.87 69.26
CA GLN A 133 17.11 8.25 67.94
C GLN A 133 17.03 7.12 66.92
N ALA A 134 17.30 5.87 67.34
CA ALA A 134 17.23 4.72 66.44
C ALA A 134 15.79 4.43 65.99
N ARG A 135 14.79 4.73 66.84
CA ARG A 135 13.37 4.63 66.51
C ARG A 135 12.98 5.69 65.47
N THR A 136 13.39 6.94 65.66
CA THR A 136 13.13 8.03 64.68
C THR A 136 13.76 7.70 63.32
N ALA A 137 15.03 7.29 63.30
CA ALA A 137 15.71 6.91 62.06
C ALA A 137 15.05 5.73 61.33
N LEU A 138 14.48 4.77 62.08
CA LEU A 138 13.69 3.69 61.48
C LEU A 138 12.38 4.20 60.89
N ALA A 139 11.67 5.10 61.58
CA ALA A 139 10.42 5.68 61.07
C ALA A 139 10.66 6.44 59.75
N GLU A 140 11.69 7.30 59.71
CA GLU A 140 12.09 8.05 58.51
C GLU A 140 12.52 7.12 57.35
N ALA A 141 13.18 6.00 57.65
CA ALA A 141 13.56 5.02 56.64
C ALA A 141 12.32 4.29 56.07
N ILE A 142 11.33 3.97 56.90
CA ILE A 142 10.08 3.34 56.48
C ILE A 142 9.25 4.30 55.61
N GLU A 143 9.19 5.58 55.98
CA GLU A 143 8.47 6.60 55.21
C GLU A 143 9.06 6.73 53.80
N ARG A 144 10.38 6.95 53.69
CA ARG A 144 11.07 7.01 52.40
C ARG A 144 10.91 5.74 51.57
N LEU A 145 11.00 4.57 52.20
CA LEU A 145 10.77 3.30 51.51
C LEU A 145 9.35 3.23 50.93
N SER A 146 8.34 3.66 51.68
CA SER A 146 6.94 3.63 51.23
C SER A 146 6.71 4.55 50.02
N GLU A 147 7.32 5.73 50.03
CA GLU A 147 7.30 6.65 48.88
C GLU A 147 7.98 6.05 47.65
N ALA A 148 9.20 5.51 47.81
CA ALA A 148 9.95 4.90 46.72
C ALA A 148 9.28 3.63 46.17
N GLU A 149 8.63 2.83 47.02
CA GLU A 149 7.83 1.68 46.59
C GLU A 149 6.63 2.11 45.72
N THR A 150 5.98 3.20 46.10
CA THR A 150 4.88 3.80 45.33
C THR A 150 5.38 4.30 43.97
N GLU A 151 6.50 5.02 43.94
CA GLU A 151 7.12 5.48 42.70
C GLU A 151 7.53 4.30 41.79
N ALA A 152 8.16 3.27 42.36
CA ALA A 152 8.55 2.08 41.62
C ALA A 152 7.34 1.32 41.06
N ALA A 153 6.21 1.27 41.78
CA ALA A 153 4.97 0.70 41.28
C ALA A 153 4.41 1.51 40.10
N ALA A 154 4.34 2.84 40.24
CA ALA A 154 3.85 3.73 39.19
C ALA A 154 4.72 3.71 37.92
N ALA A 155 6.06 3.69 38.07
CA ALA A 155 6.99 3.58 36.95
C ALA A 155 6.84 2.25 36.22
N ARG A 156 6.69 1.14 36.94
CA ARG A 156 6.43 -0.19 36.36
C ARG A 156 5.10 -0.23 35.60
N GLN A 157 4.04 0.32 36.15
CA GLN A 157 2.72 0.35 35.49
C GLN A 157 2.77 1.15 34.18
N ARG A 158 3.41 2.32 34.17
CA ARG A 158 3.59 3.12 32.94
C ARG A 158 4.35 2.34 31.86
N LEU A 159 5.44 1.67 32.23
CA LEU A 159 6.22 0.85 31.32
C LEU A 159 5.40 -0.32 30.75
N ASP A 160 4.60 -0.98 31.58
CA ASP A 160 3.77 -2.10 31.15
C ASP A 160 2.69 -1.66 30.14
N THR A 161 2.01 -0.54 30.41
CA THR A 161 1.03 0.05 29.48
C THR A 161 1.63 0.29 28.10
N VAL A 162 2.80 0.94 28.04
CA VAL A 162 3.44 1.24 26.75
C VAL A 162 3.95 -0.04 26.07
N ARG A 163 4.42 -1.03 26.82
CA ARG A 163 4.80 -2.33 26.27
C ARG A 163 3.60 -3.06 25.65
N LYS A 164 2.45 -3.03 26.32
CA LYS A 164 1.20 -3.61 25.81
C LYS A 164 0.78 -2.91 24.52
N GLN A 165 0.73 -1.58 24.50
CA GLN A 165 0.41 -0.80 23.30
C GLN A 165 1.35 -1.10 22.13
N ALA A 166 2.65 -1.22 22.39
CA ALA A 166 3.64 -1.54 21.35
C ALA A 166 3.47 -2.97 20.79
N ARG A 167 3.04 -3.93 21.62
CA ARG A 167 2.71 -5.28 21.14
C ARG A 167 1.46 -5.24 20.26
N GLU A 168 0.39 -4.60 20.73
CA GLU A 168 -0.84 -4.46 19.96
C GLU A 168 -0.61 -3.76 18.62
N HIS A 169 0.22 -2.71 18.56
CA HIS A 169 0.58 -2.08 17.29
C HIS A 169 1.33 -3.03 16.36
N ARG A 170 2.26 -3.83 16.90
CA ARG A 170 2.98 -4.82 16.09
C ARG A 170 2.02 -5.85 15.52
N ASP A 171 1.11 -6.36 16.34
CA ASP A 171 0.13 -7.36 15.94
C ASP A 171 -0.79 -6.80 14.85
N ARG A 172 -1.30 -5.56 15.01
CA ARG A 172 -2.09 -4.85 13.98
C ARG A 172 -1.30 -4.66 12.68
N ARG A 173 -0.04 -4.25 12.76
CA ARG A 173 0.83 -4.08 11.57
C ARG A 173 1.06 -5.41 10.85
N GLU A 174 1.25 -6.49 11.60
CA GLU A 174 1.38 -7.83 11.02
C GLU A 174 0.07 -8.29 10.36
N GLU A 175 -1.07 -8.06 11.01
CA GLU A 175 -2.38 -8.30 10.40
C GLU A 175 -2.60 -7.49 9.12
N ARG A 176 -2.19 -6.21 9.10
CA ARG A 176 -2.30 -5.37 7.91
C ARG A 176 -1.46 -5.92 6.78
N PHE A 177 -0.21 -6.28 7.05
CA PHE A 177 0.68 -6.88 6.06
C PHE A 177 0.07 -8.15 5.45
N ARG A 178 -0.48 -9.05 6.28
CA ARG A 178 -1.16 -10.25 5.78
C ARG A 178 -2.39 -9.92 4.93
N ALA A 179 -3.15 -8.89 5.30
CA ALA A 179 -4.30 -8.43 4.53
C ALA A 179 -3.88 -7.83 3.17
N GLU A 180 -2.82 -7.03 3.13
CA GLU A 180 -2.21 -6.49 1.91
C GLU A 180 -1.70 -7.62 0.99
N GLU A 181 -1.02 -8.61 1.54
CA GLU A 181 -0.59 -9.80 0.78
C GLU A 181 -1.79 -10.57 0.21
N ARG A 182 -2.87 -10.70 0.98
CA ARG A 182 -4.11 -11.31 0.52
C ARG A 182 -4.72 -10.53 -0.65
N VAL A 183 -4.78 -9.19 -0.57
CA VAL A 183 -5.21 -8.32 -1.67
C VAL A 183 -4.36 -8.59 -2.92
N ALA A 184 -3.03 -8.53 -2.80
CA ALA A 184 -2.14 -8.76 -3.94
C ALA A 184 -2.31 -10.14 -4.57
N ASN A 185 -2.52 -11.18 -3.76
CA ASN A 185 -2.80 -12.54 -4.23
C ASN A 185 -4.15 -12.61 -4.98
N LEU A 186 -5.21 -12.06 -4.41
CA LEU A 186 -6.54 -12.03 -5.03
C LEU A 186 -6.53 -11.24 -6.34
N GLU A 187 -5.83 -10.10 -6.41
CA GLU A 187 -5.68 -9.32 -7.65
C GLU A 187 -4.90 -10.08 -8.73
N ARG A 188 -3.90 -10.90 -8.36
CA ARG A 188 -3.22 -11.79 -9.31
C ARG A 188 -4.18 -12.85 -9.85
N GLN A 189 -4.96 -13.49 -8.98
CA GLN A 189 -5.94 -14.51 -9.37
C GLN A 189 -7.05 -13.92 -10.24
N ALA A 190 -7.62 -12.77 -9.84
CA ALA A 190 -8.63 -12.06 -10.61
C ALA A 190 -8.15 -11.69 -12.01
N ARG A 191 -6.92 -11.17 -12.15
CA ARG A 191 -6.33 -10.86 -13.47
C ARG A 191 -6.12 -12.11 -14.32
N ALA A 192 -5.68 -13.22 -13.73
CA ALA A 192 -5.52 -14.47 -14.44
C ALA A 192 -6.87 -15.01 -14.95
N TYR A 193 -7.88 -14.98 -14.09
CA TYR A 193 -9.26 -15.37 -14.42
C TYR A 193 -9.82 -14.53 -15.58
N LEU A 194 -9.72 -13.20 -15.48
CA LEU A 194 -10.19 -12.28 -16.52
C LEU A 194 -9.49 -12.48 -17.85
N ARG A 195 -8.17 -12.71 -17.83
CA ARG A 195 -7.41 -12.99 -19.04
C ARG A 195 -7.94 -14.24 -19.74
N GLU A 196 -8.18 -15.30 -18.98
CA GLU A 196 -8.69 -16.57 -19.50
C GLU A 196 -10.05 -16.39 -20.21
N GLN A 197 -10.92 -15.50 -19.69
CA GLN A 197 -12.22 -15.21 -20.31
C GLN A 197 -12.14 -14.60 -21.71
N VAL A 198 -11.02 -13.95 -22.05
CA VAL A 198 -10.86 -13.22 -23.33
C VAL A 198 -9.67 -13.72 -24.14
N GLU A 199 -9.04 -14.82 -23.73
CA GLU A 199 -7.81 -15.32 -24.34
C GLU A 199 -8.06 -15.81 -25.77
N ALA A 200 -9.17 -16.50 -26.01
CA ALA A 200 -9.54 -17.01 -27.34
C ALA A 200 -9.83 -15.85 -28.32
N GLU A 201 -10.58 -14.83 -27.90
CA GLU A 201 -10.84 -13.65 -28.73
C GLU A 201 -9.58 -12.85 -28.97
N TYR A 202 -8.68 -12.76 -27.99
CA TYR A 202 -7.38 -12.10 -28.18
C TYR A 202 -6.54 -12.79 -29.24
N VAL A 203 -6.43 -14.12 -29.21
CA VAL A 203 -5.69 -14.89 -30.23
C VAL A 203 -6.31 -14.68 -31.60
N THR A 204 -7.64 -14.77 -31.70
CA THR A 204 -8.38 -14.53 -32.95
C THR A 204 -8.14 -13.11 -33.48
N ALA A 205 -8.16 -12.10 -32.59
CA ALA A 205 -7.89 -10.72 -32.96
C ALA A 205 -6.45 -10.52 -33.43
N LEU A 206 -5.49 -11.20 -32.81
CA LEU A 206 -4.06 -11.15 -33.14
C LEU A 206 -3.79 -11.65 -34.58
N ASP A 207 -4.45 -12.75 -34.97
CA ASP A 207 -4.29 -13.38 -36.28
C ASP A 207 -4.72 -12.47 -37.44
N VAL A 208 -5.63 -11.53 -37.18
CA VAL A 208 -6.17 -10.60 -38.19
C VAL A 208 -5.61 -9.17 -38.06
N VAL A 209 -4.60 -8.96 -37.19
CA VAL A 209 -3.95 -7.64 -37.09
C VAL A 209 -3.20 -7.33 -38.40
N PRO A 210 -3.47 -6.19 -39.05
CA PRO A 210 -2.72 -5.81 -40.24
C PRO A 210 -1.22 -5.71 -39.99
N GLY A 211 -0.42 -6.33 -40.84
CA GLY A 211 1.04 -6.30 -40.75
C GLY A 211 1.61 -7.07 -39.54
N SER A 212 0.83 -7.99 -38.95
CA SER A 212 1.39 -9.03 -38.08
C SER A 212 2.25 -9.97 -38.93
N GLY A 213 3.43 -10.32 -38.42
CA GLY A 213 4.21 -11.42 -38.98
C GLY A 213 3.69 -12.77 -38.45
N GLU A 214 4.08 -13.87 -39.07
CA GLU A 214 3.85 -15.21 -38.51
C GLU A 214 4.52 -15.30 -37.13
N THR A 215 3.72 -15.33 -36.06
CA THR A 215 4.20 -15.49 -34.69
C THR A 215 3.55 -16.72 -34.09
N ALA A 216 4.34 -17.72 -33.71
CA ALA A 216 3.82 -18.96 -33.12
C ALA A 216 3.29 -18.76 -31.68
N GLU A 217 3.79 -17.75 -30.96
CA GLU A 217 3.39 -17.46 -29.59
C GLU A 217 2.63 -16.11 -29.46
N PRO A 218 1.32 -16.12 -29.13
CA PRO A 218 0.48 -14.91 -29.09
C PRO A 218 0.98 -13.78 -28.16
N PHE A 219 1.77 -14.13 -27.15
CA PHE A 219 2.32 -13.17 -26.19
C PHE A 219 3.71 -12.66 -26.58
N GLU A 220 4.35 -13.18 -27.63
CA GLU A 220 5.68 -12.77 -28.08
C GLU A 220 5.64 -11.78 -29.25
N ALA A 221 4.49 -11.60 -29.89
CA ALA A 221 4.29 -10.62 -30.97
C ALA A 221 4.74 -9.20 -30.58
N ASP A 222 5.05 -8.35 -31.56
CA ASP A 222 5.53 -7.00 -31.27
C ASP A 222 4.48 -6.18 -30.48
N PRO A 223 4.91 -5.20 -29.64
CA PRO A 223 4.00 -4.47 -28.76
C PRO A 223 2.83 -3.78 -29.47
N VAL A 224 3.01 -3.29 -30.70
CA VAL A 224 1.93 -2.64 -31.46
C VAL A 224 0.90 -3.66 -31.89
N THR A 225 1.34 -4.82 -32.39
CA THR A 225 0.45 -5.92 -32.78
C THR A 225 -0.37 -6.42 -31.59
N ARG A 226 0.29 -6.65 -30.43
CA ARG A 226 -0.43 -7.03 -29.19
C ARG A 226 -1.38 -5.93 -28.71
N ALA A 227 -1.00 -4.66 -28.80
CA ALA A 227 -1.85 -3.55 -28.38
C ALA A 227 -3.10 -3.42 -29.25
N LEU A 228 -2.98 -3.60 -30.56
CA LEU A 228 -4.11 -3.58 -31.50
C LEU A 228 -5.07 -4.74 -31.21
N ALA A 229 -4.57 -5.95 -31.00
CA ALA A 229 -5.40 -7.09 -30.63
C ALA A 229 -6.13 -6.86 -29.30
N VAL A 230 -5.45 -6.34 -28.27
CA VAL A 230 -6.10 -5.98 -27.01
C VAL A 230 -7.16 -4.90 -27.20
N ALA A 231 -6.86 -3.85 -27.98
CA ALA A 231 -7.82 -2.77 -28.26
C ALA A 231 -9.06 -3.27 -28.99
N ARG A 232 -8.90 -4.25 -29.90
CA ARG A 232 -10.02 -4.90 -30.60
C ARG A 232 -10.93 -5.70 -29.66
N VAL A 233 -10.35 -6.32 -28.64
CA VAL A 233 -11.08 -7.10 -27.64
C VAL A 233 -11.73 -6.22 -26.59
N ALA A 234 -11.15 -5.06 -26.27
CA ALA A 234 -11.68 -4.15 -25.28
C ALA A 234 -12.96 -3.43 -25.77
N ASP A 235 -13.92 -3.26 -24.87
CA ASP A 235 -14.95 -2.24 -25.04
C ASP A 235 -14.35 -0.86 -24.67
N LEU A 236 -14.23 0.04 -25.65
CA LEU A 236 -13.54 1.32 -25.52
C LEU A 236 -14.50 2.48 -25.78
N SER A 237 -14.86 3.19 -24.70
CA SER A 237 -15.74 4.37 -24.72
C SER A 237 -15.09 5.62 -25.30
N ALA A 238 -13.76 5.72 -25.23
CA ALA A 238 -13.00 6.90 -25.63
C ALA A 238 -12.13 6.63 -26.87
N PRO A 239 -11.88 7.64 -27.72
CA PRO A 239 -11.07 7.47 -28.92
C PRO A 239 -9.66 6.94 -28.65
N VAL A 240 -9.18 6.09 -29.56
CA VAL A 240 -7.81 5.57 -29.55
C VAL A 240 -6.89 6.45 -30.38
N VAL A 241 -5.76 6.87 -29.81
CA VAL A 241 -4.71 7.57 -30.54
C VAL A 241 -3.80 6.55 -31.22
N LEU A 242 -3.74 6.57 -32.55
CA LEU A 242 -2.86 5.71 -33.33
C LEU A 242 -1.70 6.49 -33.94
N ALA A 243 -0.49 6.15 -33.51
CA ALA A 243 0.77 6.65 -34.04
C ALA A 243 1.61 5.49 -34.62
N CYS A 244 0.94 4.67 -35.43
CA CYS A 244 1.56 3.57 -36.16
C CYS A 244 0.98 3.46 -37.58
N GLU A 245 1.80 2.97 -38.49
CA GLU A 245 1.44 2.76 -39.90
C GLU A 245 1.00 1.30 -40.11
N ARG A 246 -0.13 0.93 -39.51
CA ARG A 246 -0.77 -0.40 -39.69
C ARG A 246 -2.03 -0.35 -40.55
N PHE A 247 -2.66 0.83 -40.60
CA PHE A 247 -3.88 1.07 -41.35
C PHE A 247 -3.66 2.18 -42.37
N GLU A 248 -4.30 2.04 -43.52
CA GLU A 248 -4.24 3.01 -44.61
C GLU A 248 -4.86 4.35 -44.19
N SER A 249 -5.94 4.31 -43.39
CA SER A 249 -6.66 5.50 -42.94
C SER A 249 -7.13 5.40 -41.49
N ALA A 250 -7.51 6.54 -40.90
CA ALA A 250 -8.10 6.59 -39.57
C ALA A 250 -9.43 5.85 -39.52
N ARG A 251 -10.21 5.93 -40.61
CA ARG A 251 -11.47 5.22 -40.78
C ARG A 251 -11.29 3.70 -40.81
N ALA A 252 -10.34 3.20 -41.60
CA ALA A 252 -10.05 1.77 -41.65
C ALA A 252 -9.62 1.23 -40.28
N ALA A 253 -8.86 2.02 -39.51
CA ALA A 253 -8.50 1.65 -38.15
C ALA A 253 -9.70 1.66 -37.19
N ALA A 254 -10.57 2.67 -37.29
CA ALA A 254 -11.77 2.76 -36.47
C ALA A 254 -12.76 1.63 -36.77
N ASP A 255 -12.98 1.32 -38.05
CA ASP A 255 -13.84 0.22 -38.50
C ASP A 255 -13.28 -1.14 -38.02
N TRP A 256 -11.95 -1.31 -38.01
CA TRP A 256 -11.33 -2.53 -37.49
C TRP A 256 -11.41 -2.60 -35.97
N LEU A 257 -11.07 -1.53 -35.24
CA LEU A 257 -11.07 -1.48 -33.78
C LEU A 257 -12.47 -1.41 -33.16
N ASP A 258 -13.49 -1.08 -33.96
CA ASP A 258 -14.86 -0.79 -33.49
C ASP A 258 -14.92 0.36 -32.46
N THR A 259 -14.03 1.35 -32.59
CA THR A 259 -14.00 2.55 -31.75
C THR A 259 -13.40 3.74 -32.51
N PRO A 260 -13.77 5.00 -32.20
CA PRO A 260 -13.19 6.17 -32.86
C PRO A 260 -11.66 6.23 -32.76
N VAL A 261 -10.99 6.67 -33.84
CA VAL A 261 -9.53 6.75 -33.91
C VAL A 261 -9.06 8.15 -34.26
N ILE A 262 -8.04 8.63 -33.52
CA ILE A 262 -7.29 9.85 -33.84
C ILE A 262 -5.90 9.44 -34.34
N ARG A 263 -5.56 9.77 -35.59
CA ARG A 263 -4.21 9.53 -36.11
C ARG A 263 -3.26 10.64 -35.71
N SER A 264 -2.08 10.28 -35.22
CA SER A 264 -0.95 11.18 -35.09
C SER A 264 0.15 10.81 -36.08
N THR A 265 0.64 11.80 -36.83
CA THR A 265 1.77 11.67 -37.76
C THR A 265 3.08 12.17 -37.14
N GLY A 266 3.10 12.50 -35.85
CA GLY A 266 4.32 12.93 -35.15
C GLY A 266 5.29 11.77 -34.91
N PRO A 267 6.62 12.02 -34.87
CA PRO A 267 7.60 10.98 -34.57
C PRO A 267 7.36 10.45 -33.15
N GLY A 268 6.79 9.26 -33.05
CA GLY A 268 6.69 8.55 -31.77
C GLY A 268 8.10 8.17 -31.32
N ARG A 269 8.65 8.93 -30.36
CA ARG A 269 9.92 8.61 -29.71
C ARG A 269 9.81 7.36 -28.85
#